data_AF-A0A1G1BQ74-F1
#
_entry.id   AF-A0A1G1BQ74-F1
#
_cell.length_a   1.000
_cell.length_b   1.000
_cell.length_c   1.000
_cell.angle_alpha   90.00
_cell.angle_beta   90.00
_cell.angle_gamma   90.00
#
_symmetry.space_group_name_H-M   'P 1'
#
loop_
_entity.id
_entity.type
_entity.pdbx_description
1 polymer ?
#
loop_
_entity_poly.entity_id
_entity_poly.type
_entity_poly.pdbx_seq_one_letter_code
_entity_poly.pdbx_strand_id
1 'polypeptide(L)'
;MADLTRRDLVLAQLRGEATPWVPSTLGFEGDVAERLDAFHGSPVWRQHVANDIVRFCPFDSEGRQPIDATHVRDAFGTEWRMDLRPSHLEKPGLEQPSFDGYAFPSVEQFRNPENEKRTREALENCADRFRAIRFGFGLFERTWTIRGFENSLMDAAAAVVDAFMKHSLGR
;
A
#
# COMPACT_ATOMS: atom_id res chain seq x y z
N MET A 1 -37.14 -10.62 7.16
CA MET A 1 -35.75 -10.37 7.60
C MET A 1 -35.17 -9.37 6.62
N ALA A 2 -34.58 -8.27 7.08
CA ALA A 2 -33.90 -7.36 6.15
C ALA A 2 -32.81 -8.15 5.41
N ASP A 3 -32.73 -8.02 4.09
CA ASP A 3 -31.65 -8.63 3.30
C ASP A 3 -30.32 -8.06 3.79
N LEU A 4 -29.48 -8.93 4.36
CA LEU A 4 -28.13 -8.57 4.81
C LEU A 4 -27.28 -8.23 3.59
N THR A 5 -26.70 -7.03 3.56
CA THR A 5 -25.78 -6.63 2.49
C THR A 5 -24.40 -7.26 2.71
N ARG A 6 -23.56 -7.30 1.67
CA ARG A 6 -22.16 -7.76 1.79
C ARG A 6 -21.40 -6.90 2.81
N ARG A 7 -21.72 -5.61 2.88
CA ARG A 7 -21.19 -4.68 3.89
C ARG A 7 -21.56 -5.12 5.31
N ASP A 8 -22.79 -5.52 5.56
CA ASP A 8 -23.25 -5.92 6.89
C ASP A 8 -22.54 -7.20 7.36
N LEU A 9 -22.30 -8.14 6.43
CA LEU A 9 -21.55 -9.36 6.72
C LEU A 9 -20.10 -9.07 7.11
N VAL A 10 -19.42 -8.16 6.40
CA VAL A 10 -18.05 -7.75 6.77
C VAL A 10 -18.03 -7.09 8.14
N LEU A 11 -19.00 -6.22 8.44
CA LEU A 11 -19.10 -5.56 9.74
C LEU A 11 -19.35 -6.54 10.89
N ALA A 12 -20.20 -7.55 10.68
CA ALA A 12 -20.43 -8.61 11.65
C ALA A 12 -19.15 -9.41 11.94
N GLN A 13 -18.41 -9.81 10.90
CA GLN A 13 -17.13 -10.51 11.07
C GLN A 13 -16.07 -9.67 11.82
N LEU A 14 -15.98 -8.37 11.55
CA LEU A 14 -15.08 -7.47 12.29
C LEU A 14 -15.45 -7.33 13.77
N ARG A 15 -16.71 -7.61 14.14
CA ARG A 15 -17.19 -7.65 15.53
C ARG A 15 -17.03 -9.02 16.18
N GLY A 16 -16.55 -10.02 15.44
CA GLY A 16 -16.47 -11.41 15.90
C GLY A 16 -17.82 -12.14 15.91
N GLU A 17 -18.82 -11.63 15.17
CA GLU A 17 -20.15 -12.23 15.06
C GLU A 17 -20.18 -13.30 13.95
N ALA A 18 -21.02 -14.32 14.14
CA ALA A 18 -21.20 -15.36 13.12
C ALA A 18 -21.96 -14.81 11.90
N THR A 19 -21.53 -15.23 10.70
CA THR A 19 -22.18 -14.89 9.43
C THR A 19 -22.51 -16.16 8.64
N PRO A 20 -23.49 -16.13 7.71
CA PRO A 20 -23.85 -17.32 6.92
C PRO A 20 -22.71 -17.83 6.01
N TRP A 21 -21.76 -16.97 5.63
CA TRP A 21 -20.49 -17.32 4.99
C TRP A 21 -19.40 -16.33 5.39
N VAL A 22 -18.14 -16.68 5.12
CA VAL A 22 -16.98 -15.80 5.35
C VAL A 22 -16.89 -14.79 4.18
N PRO A 23 -17.04 -13.48 4.43
CA PRO A 23 -16.87 -12.46 3.40
C PRO A 23 -15.43 -12.46 2.88
N SER A 24 -15.26 -12.33 1.57
CA SER A 24 -13.94 -12.43 0.96
C SER A 24 -13.71 -11.43 -0.17
N THR A 25 -12.43 -11.27 -0.54
CA THR A 25 -12.04 -10.57 -1.75
C THR A 25 -10.83 -11.27 -2.36
N LEU A 26 -10.82 -11.39 -3.68
CA LEU A 26 -9.74 -11.99 -4.44
C LEU A 26 -9.13 -10.93 -5.37
N GLY A 27 -7.85 -10.64 -5.15
CA GLY A 27 -7.02 -9.85 -6.06
C GLY A 27 -6.22 -10.74 -6.99
N PHE A 28 -5.75 -10.15 -8.09
CA PHE A 28 -4.88 -10.80 -9.07
C PHE A 28 -3.61 -9.96 -9.23
N GLU A 29 -2.45 -10.60 -9.19
CA GLU A 29 -1.15 -9.94 -9.30
C GLU A 29 -0.66 -9.94 -10.75
N GLY A 30 0.07 -8.88 -11.14
CA GLY A 30 0.71 -8.81 -12.44
C GLY A 30 -0.27 -9.00 -13.59
N ASP A 31 0.02 -9.97 -14.47
CA ASP A 31 -0.73 -10.28 -15.68
C ASP A 31 -1.73 -11.46 -15.49
N VAL A 32 -1.95 -11.90 -14.25
CA VAL A 32 -2.78 -13.09 -13.98
C VAL A 32 -4.21 -12.91 -14.47
N ALA A 33 -4.77 -11.71 -14.33
CA ALA A 33 -6.14 -11.44 -14.75
C ALA A 33 -6.28 -11.45 -16.29
N GLU A 34 -5.29 -10.92 -17.00
CA GLU A 34 -5.20 -10.90 -18.47
C GLU A 34 -5.01 -12.32 -19.03
N ARG A 35 -4.23 -13.16 -18.34
CA ARG A 35 -4.08 -14.58 -18.69
C ARG A 35 -5.39 -15.34 -18.51
N LEU A 36 -6.16 -15.03 -17.48
CA LEU A 36 -7.50 -15.58 -17.30
C LEU A 36 -8.47 -15.09 -18.38
N ASP A 37 -8.34 -13.85 -18.83
CA ASP A 37 -9.12 -13.34 -19.97
C ASP A 37 -8.83 -14.11 -21.25
N ALA A 38 -7.55 -14.34 -21.54
CA ALA A 38 -7.14 -15.14 -22.69
C ALA A 38 -7.64 -16.58 -22.59
N PHE A 39 -7.57 -17.19 -21.40
CA PHE A 39 -8.03 -18.57 -21.17
C PHE A 39 -9.55 -18.73 -21.31
N HIS A 40 -10.33 -17.80 -20.78
CA HIS A 40 -11.79 -17.82 -20.88
C HIS A 40 -12.33 -17.18 -22.16
N GLY A 41 -11.46 -16.55 -22.96
CA GLY A 41 -11.82 -15.78 -24.16
C GLY A 41 -12.60 -14.49 -23.88
N SER A 42 -12.74 -14.08 -22.62
CA SER A 42 -13.56 -12.93 -22.21
C SER A 42 -13.31 -12.56 -20.74
N PRO A 43 -13.41 -11.27 -20.35
CA PRO A 43 -13.31 -10.83 -18.96
C PRO A 43 -14.52 -11.14 -18.09
N VAL A 44 -15.59 -11.69 -18.68
CA VAL A 44 -16.88 -11.97 -18.04
C VAL A 44 -16.74 -12.87 -16.80
N TRP A 45 -15.72 -13.73 -16.73
CA TRP A 45 -15.49 -14.60 -15.56
C TRP A 45 -15.39 -13.82 -14.24
N ARG A 46 -14.96 -12.56 -14.27
CA ARG A 46 -14.86 -11.70 -13.07
C ARG A 46 -16.20 -11.47 -12.39
N GLN A 47 -17.32 -11.58 -13.11
CA GLN A 47 -18.67 -11.45 -12.52
C GLN A 47 -18.98 -12.59 -11.54
N HIS A 48 -18.28 -13.73 -11.67
CA HIS A 48 -18.44 -14.88 -10.78
C HIS A 48 -17.55 -14.79 -9.54
N VAL A 49 -16.62 -13.82 -9.48
CA VAL A 49 -15.81 -13.57 -8.29
C VAL A 49 -16.59 -12.65 -7.34
N ALA A 50 -17.13 -13.26 -6.28
CA ALA A 50 -17.83 -12.54 -5.22
C ALA A 50 -16.82 -11.74 -4.37
N ASN A 51 -16.64 -10.46 -4.70
CA ASN A 51 -15.85 -9.52 -3.89
C ASN A 51 -16.76 -8.74 -2.92
N ASP A 52 -16.71 -9.09 -1.65
CA ASP A 52 -17.49 -8.44 -0.57
C ASP A 52 -16.85 -7.15 -0.07
N ILE A 53 -15.53 -7.04 -0.24
CA ILE A 53 -14.72 -5.86 0.08
C ILE A 53 -14.22 -5.24 -1.23
N VAL A 54 -14.49 -3.96 -1.43
CA VAL A 54 -13.93 -3.16 -2.52
C VAL A 54 -12.94 -2.17 -1.95
N ARG A 55 -11.74 -2.14 -2.53
CA ARG A 55 -10.62 -1.33 -2.07
C ARG A 55 -10.34 -0.22 -3.08
N PHE A 56 -10.26 1.01 -2.60
CA PHE A 56 -9.92 2.18 -3.40
C PHE A 56 -8.58 2.77 -2.96
N CYS A 57 -7.86 3.39 -3.88
CA CYS A 57 -6.66 4.18 -3.59
C CYS A 57 -6.80 5.50 -4.38
N PRO A 58 -7.44 6.53 -3.79
CA PRO A 58 -7.69 7.78 -4.49
C PRO A 58 -6.43 8.64 -4.65
N PHE A 59 -5.34 8.29 -3.98
CA PHE A 59 -4.04 8.95 -4.05
C PHE A 59 -3.00 8.08 -4.75
N ASP A 60 -1.95 8.72 -5.23
CA ASP A 60 -0.68 8.04 -5.53
C ASP A 60 0.07 7.88 -4.20
N SER A 61 0.25 6.65 -3.71
CA SER A 61 0.86 6.41 -2.40
C SER A 61 2.38 6.61 -2.35
N GLU A 62 3.02 6.76 -3.51
CA GLU A 62 4.48 6.80 -3.63
C GLU A 62 4.97 8.06 -4.34
N GLY A 63 4.18 8.66 -5.22
CA GLY A 63 4.53 9.89 -5.93
C GLY A 63 5.73 9.71 -6.86
N ARG A 64 5.80 8.55 -7.53
CA ARG A 64 6.96 8.14 -8.34
C ARG A 64 7.08 8.96 -9.62
N GLN A 65 8.30 9.40 -9.92
CA GLN A 65 8.69 10.08 -11.15
C GLN A 65 9.76 9.26 -11.87
N PRO A 66 9.67 9.04 -13.19
CA PRO A 66 10.70 8.32 -13.92
C PRO A 66 12.02 9.09 -13.94
N ILE A 67 13.13 8.38 -13.71
CA ILE A 67 14.49 8.88 -13.95
C ILE A 67 14.92 8.45 -15.35
N ASP A 68 14.72 7.16 -15.67
CA ASP A 68 15.04 6.55 -16.96
C ASP A 68 14.09 5.37 -17.26
N ALA A 69 14.47 4.47 -18.17
CA ALA A 69 13.66 3.33 -18.59
C ALA A 69 13.44 2.27 -17.49
N THR A 70 14.33 2.18 -16.51
CA THR A 70 14.30 1.16 -15.45
C THR A 70 14.22 1.76 -14.05
N HIS A 71 14.52 3.05 -13.88
CA HIS A 71 14.56 3.70 -12.57
C HIS A 71 13.48 4.75 -12.37
N VAL A 72 13.00 4.84 -11.14
CA VAL A 72 12.06 5.86 -10.68
C VAL A 72 12.56 6.47 -9.37
N ARG A 73 12.21 7.73 -9.11
CA ARG A 73 12.37 8.39 -7.81
C ARG A 73 11.01 8.58 -7.16
N ASP A 74 10.84 8.15 -5.92
CA ASP A 74 9.62 8.42 -5.17
C ASP A 74 9.61 9.84 -4.55
N ALA A 75 8.46 10.25 -4.01
CA ALA A 75 8.30 11.57 -3.42
C ALA A 75 9.19 11.83 -2.18
N PHE A 76 9.76 10.78 -1.60
CA PHE A 76 10.66 10.84 -0.45
C PHE A 76 12.14 10.92 -0.86
N GLY A 77 12.42 10.92 -2.16
CA GLY A 77 13.78 11.01 -2.71
C GLY A 77 14.46 9.66 -2.91
N THR A 78 13.77 8.55 -2.66
CA THR A 78 14.33 7.20 -2.82
C THR A 78 14.33 6.80 -4.28
N GLU A 79 15.43 6.23 -4.75
CA GLU A 79 15.56 5.70 -6.11
C GLU A 79 15.34 4.20 -6.13
N TRP A 80 14.53 3.76 -7.09
CA TRP A 80 14.08 2.39 -7.23
C TRP A 80 14.36 1.88 -8.63
N ARG A 81 14.89 0.67 -8.71
CA ARG A 81 15.03 -0.11 -9.94
C ARG A 81 13.81 -1.02 -10.13
N MET A 82 13.09 -0.83 -11.23
CA MET A 82 11.73 -1.33 -11.47
C MET A 82 11.65 -2.49 -12.48
N ASP A 83 12.72 -2.80 -13.22
CA ASP A 83 12.80 -3.93 -14.15
C ASP A 83 13.01 -5.28 -13.43
N LEU A 84 13.24 -5.25 -12.11
CA LEU A 84 13.34 -6.42 -11.25
C LEU A 84 12.02 -6.72 -10.54
N ARG A 85 11.79 -8.00 -10.20
CA ARG A 85 10.68 -8.45 -9.38
C ARG A 85 11.20 -9.30 -8.21
N PRO A 86 11.10 -8.82 -6.95
CA PRO A 86 10.53 -7.54 -6.53
C PRO A 86 11.38 -6.34 -6.99
N SER A 87 10.77 -5.15 -7.03
CA SER A 87 11.49 -3.89 -7.28
C SER A 87 12.56 -3.67 -6.21
N HIS A 88 13.69 -3.11 -6.62
CA HIS A 88 14.87 -2.98 -5.76
C HIS A 88 15.09 -1.52 -5.40
N LEU A 89 15.27 -1.23 -4.11
CA LEU A 89 15.70 0.08 -3.65
C LEU A 89 17.19 0.21 -3.95
N GLU A 90 17.54 1.16 -4.80
CA GLU A 90 18.92 1.36 -5.23
C GLU A 90 19.62 2.45 -4.43
N LYS A 91 18.89 3.54 -4.13
CA LYS A 91 19.42 4.66 -3.35
C LYS A 91 18.41 5.16 -2.33
N PRO A 92 18.74 5.19 -1.02
CA PRO A 92 17.84 5.70 -0.01
C PRO A 92 17.64 7.22 -0.16
N GLY A 93 16.42 7.69 0.07
CA GLY A 93 16.13 9.13 0.13
C GLY A 93 16.79 9.84 1.33
N LEU A 94 17.17 9.08 2.35
CA LEU A 94 17.88 9.55 3.55
C LEU A 94 19.16 8.73 3.78
N GLU A 95 20.27 9.21 3.24
CA GLU A 95 21.56 8.51 3.32
C GLU A 95 22.19 8.54 4.72
N GLN A 96 21.88 9.57 5.53
CA GLN A 96 22.40 9.75 6.88
C GLN A 96 21.27 9.61 7.91
N PRO A 97 21.55 9.17 9.16
CA PRO A 97 20.56 9.06 10.23
C PRO A 97 20.24 10.44 10.84
N SER A 98 20.00 11.45 10.00
CA SER A 98 19.59 12.80 10.38
C SER A 98 18.60 13.34 9.37
N PHE A 99 17.60 14.09 9.84
CA PHE A 99 16.68 14.83 8.98
C PHE A 99 17.19 16.24 8.63
N ASP A 100 18.42 16.59 9.01
CA ASP A 100 19.00 17.90 8.70
C ASP A 100 19.06 18.11 7.19
N GLY A 101 18.31 19.12 6.71
CA GLY A 101 18.18 19.41 5.28
C GLY A 101 17.25 18.45 4.51
N TYR A 102 16.61 17.48 5.17
CA TYR A 102 15.64 16.58 4.55
C TYR A 102 14.26 17.24 4.46
N ALA A 103 13.75 17.41 3.24
CA ALA A 103 12.42 17.93 2.99
C ALA A 103 11.42 16.79 2.82
N PHE A 104 10.54 16.61 3.81
CA PHE A 104 9.43 15.67 3.68
C PHE A 104 8.47 16.11 2.56
N PRO A 105 7.90 15.15 1.80
CA PRO A 105 6.92 15.48 0.78
C PRO A 105 5.65 16.07 1.40
N SER A 106 5.11 17.08 0.73
CA SER A 106 3.77 17.60 1.01
C SER A 106 2.71 16.57 0.63
N VAL A 107 1.54 16.63 1.27
CA VAL A 107 0.38 15.78 0.93
C VAL A 107 -0.01 15.94 -0.54
N GLU A 108 0.22 17.12 -1.11
CA GLU A 108 -0.24 17.50 -2.44
C GLU A 108 0.52 16.74 -3.54
N GLN A 109 1.74 16.28 -3.26
CA GLN A 109 2.52 15.44 -4.17
C GLN A 109 1.91 14.03 -4.35
N PHE A 110 1.08 13.58 -3.41
CA PHE A 110 0.38 12.30 -3.48
C PHE A 110 -1.02 12.43 -4.08
N ARG A 111 -1.46 13.66 -4.39
CA ARG A 111 -2.76 13.91 -4.96
C ARG A 111 -2.81 13.41 -6.41
N ASN A 112 -3.82 12.61 -6.73
CA ASN A 112 -4.05 12.13 -8.08
C ASN A 112 -5.53 12.35 -8.48
N PRO A 113 -5.85 13.45 -9.19
CA PRO A 113 -7.22 13.79 -9.57
C PRO A 113 -7.92 12.71 -10.40
N GLU A 114 -7.18 11.95 -11.20
CA GLU A 114 -7.75 10.85 -11.98
C GLU A 114 -8.16 9.68 -11.09
N ASN A 115 -7.32 9.29 -10.13
CA ASN A 115 -7.66 8.27 -9.14
C ASN A 115 -8.81 8.73 -8.23
N GLU A 116 -8.85 10.00 -7.83
CA GLU A 116 -9.97 10.60 -7.10
C GLU A 116 -11.28 10.47 -7.90
N LYS A 117 -11.25 10.83 -9.19
CA LYS A 117 -12.42 10.74 -10.08
C LYS A 117 -12.89 9.29 -10.24
N ARG A 118 -11.98 8.36 -10.58
CA ARG A 118 -12.28 6.92 -10.73
C ARG A 118 -12.85 6.34 -9.43
N THR A 119 -12.29 6.73 -8.28
CA THR A 119 -12.80 6.31 -6.97
C THR A 119 -14.23 6.79 -6.75
N ARG A 120 -14.54 8.05 -7.09
CA ARG A 120 -15.89 8.61 -6.96
C ARG A 120 -16.90 7.86 -7.82
N GLU A 121 -16.59 7.62 -9.10
CA GLU A 121 -17.45 6.87 -10.02
C GLU A 121 -17.67 5.42 -9.54
N ALA A 122 -16.63 4.77 -9.01
CA ALA A 122 -16.74 3.41 -8.53
C ALA A 122 -17.54 3.29 -7.22
N LEU A 123 -17.50 4.30 -6.35
CA LEU A 123 -18.28 4.34 -5.10
C LEU A 123 -19.79 4.34 -5.35
N GLU A 124 -20.25 4.90 -6.46
CA GLU A 124 -21.66 4.90 -6.86
C GLU A 124 -22.18 3.49 -7.19
N ASN A 125 -21.28 2.59 -7.61
CA ASN A 125 -21.62 1.27 -8.13
C ASN A 125 -21.44 0.12 -7.13
N CYS A 126 -21.11 0.41 -5.86
CA CYS A 126 -20.81 -0.63 -4.86
C CYS A 126 -21.43 -0.33 -3.48
N ALA A 127 -22.65 0.21 -3.46
CA ALA A 127 -23.30 0.62 -2.22
C ALA A 127 -23.52 -0.54 -1.22
N ASP A 128 -23.79 -1.74 -1.74
CA ASP A 128 -24.02 -3.00 -1.01
C ASP A 128 -22.73 -3.66 -0.47
N ARG A 129 -21.56 -3.22 -0.93
CA ARG A 129 -20.26 -3.79 -0.59
C ARG A 129 -19.57 -3.02 0.53
N PHE A 130 -18.69 -3.70 1.27
CA PHE A 130 -17.82 -3.03 2.22
C PHE A 130 -16.74 -2.25 1.47
N ARG A 131 -16.60 -0.96 1.78
CA ARG A 131 -15.71 -0.04 1.06
C ARG A 131 -14.54 0.31 1.96
N ALA A 132 -13.33 0.10 1.47
CA ALA A 132 -12.10 0.41 2.18
C ALA A 132 -11.22 1.36 1.34
N ILE A 133 -10.71 2.41 1.98
CA ILE A 133 -9.64 3.22 1.39
C ILE A 133 -8.31 2.58 1.83
N ARG A 134 -7.49 2.19 0.86
CA ARG A 134 -6.13 1.73 1.12
C ARG A 134 -5.24 2.94 1.26
N PHE A 135 -4.54 3.00 2.38
CA PHE A 135 -3.29 3.72 2.49
C PHE A 135 -2.15 2.79 2.05
N GLY A 136 -1.10 3.32 1.43
CA GLY A 136 0.01 2.51 0.92
C GLY A 136 0.85 1.91 2.06
N PHE A 137 2.16 2.10 1.99
CA PHE A 137 3.09 1.64 3.02
C PHE A 137 2.83 2.30 4.39
N GLY A 138 2.86 1.47 5.44
CA GLY A 138 2.78 1.89 6.83
C GLY A 138 4.07 2.54 7.30
N LEU A 139 4.15 2.85 8.59
CA LEU A 139 5.32 3.56 9.14
C LEU A 139 6.60 2.75 9.02
N PHE A 140 6.55 1.46 9.38
CA PHE A 140 7.72 0.58 9.28
C PHE A 140 8.19 0.47 7.83
N GLU A 141 7.27 0.22 6.90
CA GLU A 141 7.61 0.16 5.49
C GLU A 141 8.21 1.48 5.00
N ARG A 142 7.58 2.59 5.37
CA ARG A 142 8.07 3.91 5.02
C ARG A 142 9.47 4.17 5.54
N THR A 143 9.78 3.78 6.78
CA THR A 143 11.12 3.94 7.36
C THR A 143 12.19 3.28 6.51
N TRP A 144 12.04 2.00 6.16
CA TRP A 144 13.07 1.33 5.38
C TRP A 144 13.11 1.79 3.93
N THR A 145 11.98 2.23 3.35
CA THR A 145 12.00 2.83 2.01
C THR A 145 12.80 4.13 1.97
N ILE A 146 12.72 4.96 3.02
CA ILE A 146 13.43 6.24 3.07
C ILE A 146 14.91 6.02 3.41
N ARG A 147 15.19 5.19 4.42
CA ARG A 147 16.54 5.03 5.01
C ARG A 147 17.39 3.97 4.32
N GLY A 148 16.75 3.04 3.60
CA GLY A 148 17.32 1.77 3.17
C GLY A 148 17.12 0.69 4.23
N PHE A 149 16.89 -0.57 3.83
CA PHE A 149 16.53 -1.65 4.76
C PHE A 149 17.66 -1.94 5.76
N GLU A 150 18.88 -2.17 5.26
CA GLU A 150 20.06 -2.45 6.07
C GLU A 150 20.37 -1.31 7.04
N ASN A 151 20.34 -0.08 6.54
CA ASN A 151 20.54 1.12 7.34
C ASN A 151 19.48 1.28 8.43
N SER A 152 18.21 1.04 8.11
CA SER A 152 17.12 1.13 9.10
C SER A 152 17.26 0.12 10.23
N LEU A 153 17.76 -1.09 9.92
CA LEU A 153 18.05 -2.12 10.92
C LEU A 153 19.29 -1.76 11.76
N MET A 154 20.33 -1.21 11.14
CA MET A 154 21.52 -0.73 11.86
C MET A 154 21.17 0.41 12.82
N ASP A 155 20.35 1.37 12.38
CA ASP A 155 19.89 2.47 13.22
C ASP A 155 19.07 1.95 14.42
N ALA A 156 18.19 0.97 14.19
CA ALA A 156 17.41 0.33 15.27
C ALA A 156 18.31 -0.39 16.28
N ALA A 157 19.32 -1.12 15.81
CA ALA A 157 20.28 -1.80 16.69
C ALA A 157 21.14 -0.80 17.49
N ALA A 158 21.63 0.26 16.85
CA ALA A 158 22.42 1.30 17.49
C ALA A 158 21.63 2.04 18.59
N ALA A 159 20.34 2.31 18.36
CA ALA A 159 19.47 2.95 19.35
C ALA A 159 19.33 2.10 20.64
N VAL A 160 19.26 0.77 20.52
CA VAL A 160 19.22 -0.14 21.67
C VAL A 160 20.52 -0.09 22.46
N VAL A 161 21.66 -0.11 21.76
CA VAL A 161 22.99 -0.02 22.39
C VAL A 161 23.15 1.31 23.11
N ASP A 162 22.77 2.43 22.49
CA ASP A 162 22.85 3.75 23.11
C ASP A 162 21.96 3.85 24.37
N ALA A 163 20.72 3.36 24.29
CA ALA A 163 19.83 3.31 25.45
C ALA A 163 20.40 2.46 26.61
N PHE A 164 20.97 1.30 26.29
CA PHE A 164 21.63 0.44 27.26
C PHE A 164 22.84 1.13 27.90
N MET A 165 23.66 1.80 27.11
CA MET A 165 24.84 2.52 27.60
C MET A 165 24.46 3.70 28.48
N LYS A 166 23.44 4.48 28.11
CA LYS A 166 22.89 5.58 28.94
C LYS A 166 22.42 5.06 30.30
N HIS A 167 21.61 4.00 30.30
CA HIS A 167 21.15 3.35 31.53
C HIS A 167 22.31 2.85 32.40
N SER A 168 23.27 2.13 31.80
CA SER A 168 24.40 1.52 32.53
C SER A 168 25.38 2.56 33.09
N LEU A 169 25.50 3.71 32.44
CA LEU A 169 26.40 4.79 32.84
C LEU A 169 25.71 5.86 33.71
N GLY A 170 24.44 5.69 34.06
CA GLY A 170 23.68 6.64 34.88
C GLY A 170 23.53 8.02 34.24
N ARG A 171 23.47 8.08 32.90
CA ARG A 171 23.23 9.30 32.11
C ARG A 171 21.84 9.29 31.49
#